data_AF-A0A934DPQ7-F1
#
_entry.id   AF-A0A934DPQ7-F1
#
_cell.length_a   1.000
_cell.length_b   1.000
_cell.length_c   1.000
_cell.angle_alpha   90.00
_cell.angle_beta   90.00
_cell.angle_gamma   90.00
#
_symmetry.space_group_name_H-M   'P 1'
#
loop_
_entity.id
_entity.type
_entity.pdbx_description
1 polymer ?
#
loop_
_entity_poly.entity_id
_entity_poly.type
_entity_poly.pdbx_seq_one_letter_code
_entity_poly.pdbx_strand_id
1 'polypeptide(L)'
;MIERLHPEGPACPWCGVALTSPRSRASFRQLGRVQCTICARFFTALSGTTLNKTGLEPTGYVLLCLLLALGLGDQAIAAKLNVNRETVRRWRLRFQTLERIWSEQP
;
A
#
# COMPACT_ATOMS: atom_id res chain seq x y z
N MET A 1 5.15 -5.00 10.37
CA MET A 1 4.50 -3.98 9.50
C MET A 1 3.00 -4.26 9.33
N ILE A 2 2.61 -5.45 8.87
CA ILE A 2 1.19 -5.84 8.70
C ILE A 2 0.39 -5.67 10.00
N GLU A 3 0.94 -6.02 11.16
CA GLU A 3 0.25 -5.87 12.45
C GLU A 3 -0.04 -4.41 12.82
N ARG A 4 0.76 -3.46 12.34
CA ARG A 4 0.49 -2.02 12.53
C ARG A 4 -0.62 -1.52 11.61
N LEU A 5 -0.79 -2.14 10.45
CA LEU A 5 -1.90 -1.84 9.53
C LEU A 5 -3.21 -2.48 10.00
N HIS A 6 -3.12 -3.58 10.75
CA HIS A 6 -4.26 -4.37 11.24
C HIS A 6 -4.10 -4.66 12.74
N PRO A 7 -4.29 -3.65 13.62
CA PRO A 7 -4.08 -3.80 15.06
C PRO A 7 -5.03 -4.82 15.70
N GLU A 8 -6.28 -4.87 15.24
CA GLU A 8 -7.30 -5.86 15.65
C GLU A 8 -7.11 -7.24 14.99
N GLY A 9 -6.04 -7.40 14.19
CA GLY A 9 -5.75 -8.61 13.44
C GLY A 9 -6.38 -8.63 12.04
N PRO A 10 -6.10 -9.70 11.27
CA PRO A 10 -6.55 -9.81 9.88
C PRO A 10 -8.06 -9.98 9.81
N ALA A 11 -8.74 -9.03 9.18
CA ALA A 11 -10.18 -9.05 8.93
C ALA A 11 -10.52 -8.68 7.48
N CYS A 12 -11.69 -9.10 7.02
CA CYS A 12 -12.19 -8.72 5.71
C CYS A 12 -12.58 -7.22 5.71
N PRO A 13 -12.07 -6.41 4.78
CA PRO A 13 -12.34 -4.96 4.77
C PRO A 13 -13.77 -4.60 4.36
N TRP A 14 -14.58 -5.55 3.87
CA TRP A 14 -15.97 -5.29 3.47
C TRP A 14 -17.01 -5.76 4.48
N CYS A 15 -16.79 -6.89 5.14
CA CYS A 15 -17.76 -7.47 6.07
C CYS A 15 -17.25 -7.59 7.51
N GLY A 16 -15.99 -7.22 7.77
CA GLY A 16 -15.40 -7.22 9.10
C GLY A 16 -15.08 -8.60 9.67
N VAL A 17 -15.43 -9.71 8.98
CA VAL A 17 -15.17 -11.05 9.51
C VAL A 17 -13.67 -11.31 9.65
N ALA A 18 -13.27 -11.85 10.81
CA ALA A 18 -11.88 -12.21 11.09
C ALA A 18 -11.42 -13.40 10.23
N LEU A 19 -10.15 -13.39 9.82
CA LEU A 19 -9.53 -14.54 9.17
C LEU A 19 -9.14 -15.56 10.22
N THR A 20 -9.86 -16.67 10.25
CA THR A 20 -9.63 -17.77 11.19
C THR A 20 -8.67 -18.82 10.63
N SER A 21 -8.74 -19.13 9.34
CA SER A 21 -7.91 -20.17 8.71
C SER A 21 -6.40 -19.88 8.81
N PRO A 22 -5.58 -20.80 9.35
CA PRO A 22 -4.12 -20.62 9.44
C PRO A 22 -3.47 -20.36 8.07
N ARG A 23 -3.91 -21.06 7.02
CA ARG A 23 -3.40 -20.89 5.66
C ARG A 23 -3.68 -19.49 5.12
N SER A 24 -4.92 -19.01 5.30
CA SER A 24 -5.31 -17.66 4.86
C SER A 24 -4.55 -16.59 5.65
N ARG A 25 -4.35 -16.77 6.95
CA ARG A 25 -3.54 -15.84 7.78
C ARG A 25 -2.08 -15.80 7.33
N ALA A 26 -1.47 -16.94 7.01
CA ALA A 26 -0.12 -17.00 6.48
C ALA A 26 -0.01 -16.25 5.15
N SER A 27 -0.93 -16.50 4.21
CA SER A 27 -1.00 -15.80 2.93
C SER A 27 -1.19 -14.29 3.11
N PHE A 28 -2.11 -13.87 3.98
CA PHE A 28 -2.37 -12.47 4.29
C PHE A 28 -1.12 -11.73 4.81
N ARG A 29 -0.36 -12.37 5.72
CA ARG A 29 0.90 -11.80 6.25
C ARG A 29 1.97 -11.61 5.18
N GLN A 30 1.94 -12.42 4.12
CA GLN A 30 2.83 -12.32 2.97
C GLN A 30 2.26 -11.43 1.86
N LEU A 31 1.27 -10.57 2.16
CA LEU A 31 0.57 -9.74 1.16
C LEU A 31 -0.16 -10.54 0.06
N GLY A 32 -0.31 -11.84 0.26
CA GLY A 32 -1.01 -12.74 -0.65
C GLY A 32 -2.51 -12.48 -0.70
N ARG A 33 -3.12 -12.93 -1.79
CA ARG A 33 -4.56 -12.80 -2.03
C ARG A 33 -5.32 -13.88 -1.26
N VAL A 34 -6.25 -13.44 -0.42
CA VAL A 34 -7.11 -14.28 0.40
C VAL A 34 -8.57 -14.08 0.02
N GLN A 35 -9.38 -15.14 0.13
CA GLN A 35 -10.82 -15.07 -0.09
C GLN A 35 -11.55 -15.04 1.25
N CYS A 36 -12.52 -14.13 1.38
CA CYS A 36 -13.40 -14.08 2.53
C CYS A 36 -14.35 -15.28 2.55
N THR A 37 -14.49 -15.94 3.70
CA THR A 37 -15.41 -17.08 3.86
C THR A 37 -16.89 -16.68 3.86
N ILE A 38 -17.21 -15.44 4.27
CA ILE A 38 -18.58 -14.92 4.31
C ILE A 38 -18.99 -14.25 2.99
N CYS A 39 -18.31 -13.15 2.60
CA CYS A 39 -18.72 -12.38 1.42
C CYS A 39 -18.10 -12.86 0.10
N ALA A 40 -17.30 -13.95 0.12
CA ALA A 40 -16.60 -14.54 -1.04
C ALA A 40 -15.65 -13.60 -1.81
N ARG A 41 -15.47 -12.35 -1.37
CA ARG A 41 -14.58 -11.37 -2.01
C ARG A 41 -13.11 -11.67 -1.73
N PHE A 42 -12.27 -11.30 -2.70
CA PHE A 42 -10.82 -11.41 -2.56
C PHE A 42 -10.20 -10.10 -2.08
N PHE A 43 -9.25 -10.20 -1.16
CA PHE A 43 -8.47 -9.08 -0.66
C PHE A 43 -7.04 -9.50 -0.33
N THR A 44 -6.22 -8.50 -0.01
CA THR A 44 -4.86 -8.62 0.51
C THR A 44 -4.77 -7.78 1.79
N ALA A 45 -3.66 -7.86 2.52
CA ALA A 45 -3.43 -6.98 3.66
C ALA A 45 -3.33 -5.48 3.31
N LEU A 46 -3.22 -5.13 2.03
CA LEU A 46 -3.26 -3.72 1.60
C LEU A 46 -4.66 -3.27 1.23
N SER A 47 -5.61 -4.19 1.08
CA SER A 47 -6.98 -3.85 0.68
C SER A 47 -7.62 -2.94 1.73
N GLY A 48 -8.22 -1.83 1.27
CA GLY A 48 -8.80 -0.82 2.15
C GLY A 48 -7.78 0.15 2.78
N THR A 49 -6.48 -0.01 2.55
CA THR A 49 -5.46 0.95 2.99
C THR A 49 -5.09 1.94 1.87
N THR A 50 -4.39 3.02 2.22
CA THR A 50 -3.83 3.98 1.23
C THR A 50 -2.82 3.35 0.27
N LEU A 51 -2.29 2.18 0.62
CA LEU A 51 -1.38 1.38 -0.21
C LEU A 51 -2.13 0.46 -1.19
N ASN A 52 -3.46 0.41 -1.15
CA ASN A 52 -4.24 -0.38 -2.09
C ASN A 52 -4.12 0.20 -3.52
N LYS A 53 -3.95 -0.68 -4.52
CA LYS A 53 -3.90 -0.33 -5.96
C LYS A 53 -2.82 0.68 -6.35
N THR A 54 -1.77 0.82 -5.55
CA THR A 54 -0.64 1.71 -5.87
C THR A 54 0.30 1.14 -6.93
N GLY A 55 0.18 -0.16 -7.23
CA GLY A 55 1.06 -0.88 -8.16
C GLY A 55 2.49 -1.08 -7.61
N LEU A 56 2.73 -0.71 -6.35
CA LEU A 56 4.02 -0.84 -5.68
C LEU A 56 3.88 -1.79 -4.50
N GLU A 57 4.84 -2.69 -4.37
CA GLU A 57 5.00 -3.42 -3.11
C GLU A 57 5.44 -2.45 -2.00
N PRO A 58 5.17 -2.74 -0.72
CA PRO A 58 5.50 -1.85 0.38
C PRO A 58 6.96 -1.41 0.43
N THR A 59 7.90 -2.32 0.12
CA THR A 59 9.32 -1.99 0.02
C THR A 59 9.60 -0.99 -1.09
N GLY A 60 8.98 -1.19 -2.26
CA GLY A 60 9.07 -0.25 -3.39
C GLY A 60 8.47 1.11 -3.06
N TYR A 61 7.43 1.15 -2.23
CA TYR A 61 6.86 2.40 -1.73
C TYR A 61 7.81 3.16 -0.80
N VAL A 62 8.44 2.48 0.16
CA VAL A 62 9.44 3.11 1.04
C VAL A 62 10.62 3.65 0.23
N LEU A 63 11.11 2.86 -0.73
CA LEU A 63 12.22 3.27 -1.59
C LEU A 63 11.83 4.46 -2.49
N LEU A 64 10.61 4.47 -3.03
CA LEU A 64 10.05 5.60 -3.77
C LEU A 64 10.07 6.88 -2.93
N CYS A 65 9.53 6.84 -1.71
CA CYS A 65 9.51 7.99 -0.81
C CYS A 65 10.92 8.51 -0.53
N LEU A 66 11.87 7.61 -0.25
CA LEU A 66 13.26 7.98 0.01
C LEU A 66 13.92 8.66 -1.20
N LEU A 67 13.76 8.10 -2.40
CA LEU A 67 14.36 8.65 -3.62
C LEU A 67 13.72 9.99 -4.02
N LEU A 68 12.42 10.16 -3.78
CA LEU A 68 11.73 11.44 -3.96
C LEU A 68 12.25 12.50 -2.98
N ALA A 69 12.42 12.14 -1.70
CA ALA A 69 12.96 13.03 -0.68
C ALA A 69 14.42 13.44 -0.96
N LEU A 70 15.20 12.56 -1.59
CA LEU A 70 16.55 12.86 -2.08
C LEU A 70 16.58 13.73 -3.35
N GLY A 71 15.42 14.10 -3.90
CA GLY A 71 15.32 14.99 -5.05
C GLY A 71 15.66 14.34 -6.39
N LEU A 72 15.68 13.01 -6.50
CA LEU A 72 15.96 12.35 -7.77
C LEU A 72 14.86 12.65 -8.81
N GLY A 73 15.27 12.72 -10.08
CA GLY A 73 14.34 12.86 -11.20
C GLY A 73 13.51 11.61 -11.45
N ASP A 74 12.28 11.78 -11.94
CA ASP A 74 11.29 10.71 -12.10
C ASP A 74 11.80 9.52 -12.94
N GLN A 75 12.58 9.80 -13.98
CA GLN A 75 13.15 8.76 -14.86
C GLN A 75 14.16 7.87 -14.11
N ALA A 76 15.00 8.46 -13.25
CA ALA A 76 15.99 7.72 -12.48
C ALA A 76 15.31 6.83 -11.42
N ILE A 77 14.25 7.34 -10.80
CA ILE A 77 13.44 6.58 -9.83
C ILE A 77 12.72 5.42 -10.52
N ALA A 78 12.10 5.69 -11.67
CA ALA A 78 11.40 4.68 -12.46
C ALA A 78 12.33 3.51 -12.83
N ALA A 79 13.54 3.81 -13.28
CA ALA A 79 14.56 2.81 -13.60
C ALA A 79 14.99 2.00 -12.37
N LYS A 80 15.22 2.66 -11.22
CA LYS A 80 15.64 1.98 -9.97
C LYS A 80 14.55 1.07 -9.39
N LEU A 81 13.29 1.45 -9.54
CA LEU A 81 12.14 0.71 -9.00
C LEU A 81 11.51 -0.25 -10.00
N ASN A 82 12.02 -0.28 -11.25
CA ASN A 82 11.43 -1.03 -12.35
C ASN A 82 9.91 -0.75 -12.52
N VAL A 83 9.52 0.52 -12.47
CA VAL A 83 8.13 0.96 -12.64
C VAL A 83 8.00 1.98 -13.76
N ASN A 84 6.78 2.19 -14.24
CA ASN A 84 6.50 3.23 -15.22
C ASN A 84 6.78 4.62 -14.61
N ARG A 85 7.43 5.51 -15.36
CA ARG A 85 7.66 6.92 -15.00
C ARG A 85 6.37 7.63 -14.55
N GLU A 86 5.24 7.33 -15.19
CA GLU A 86 3.95 7.93 -14.82
C GLU A 86 3.47 7.49 -13.43
N THR A 87 3.88 6.31 -12.94
CA THR A 87 3.65 5.91 -11.55
C THR A 87 4.40 6.83 -10.61
N VAL A 88 5.67 7.12 -10.89
CA VAL A 88 6.49 8.05 -10.08
C VAL A 88 5.91 9.47 -10.11
N ARG A 89 5.54 9.97 -11.30
CA ARG A 89 4.96 11.31 -11.47
C ARG A 89 3.67 11.48 -10.67
N ARG A 90 2.76 10.50 -10.74
CA ARG A 90 1.50 10.52 -9.97
C ARG A 90 1.74 10.56 -8.46
N TRP A 91 2.73 9.83 -7.98
CA TRP A 91 3.12 9.88 -6.57
C TRP A 91 3.71 11.22 -6.16
N ARG A 92 4.60 11.79 -6.97
CA ARG A 92 5.16 13.13 -6.71
C ARG A 92 4.06 14.18 -6.56
N LEU A 93 3.11 14.21 -7.51
CA LEU A 93 1.96 15.13 -7.45
C LEU A 93 1.11 14.91 -6.20
N ARG A 94 0.91 13.66 -5.80
CA ARG A 94 0.14 13.33 -4.59
C ARG A 94 0.84 13.83 -3.34
N PHE A 95 2.15 13.67 -3.22
CA PHE A 95 2.92 14.19 -2.09
C PHE A 95 2.92 15.72 -2.04
N GLN A 96 3.13 16.40 -3.17
CA GLN A 96 3.03 17.86 -3.24
C GLN A 96 1.64 18.36 -2.82
N THR A 97 0.58 17.64 -3.20
CA THR A 97 -0.78 17.96 -2.78
C THR A 97 -0.96 17.78 -1.28
N LEU A 98 -0.44 16.69 -0.71
CA LEU A 98 -0.49 16.42 0.73
C LEU A 98 0.32 17.44 1.55
N GLU A 99 1.52 17.81 1.10
CA GLU A 99 2.35 18.84 1.72
C GLU A 99 1.63 20.18 1.77
N ARG A 100 0.95 20.56 0.68
CA ARG A 100 0.14 21.78 0.66
C ARG A 100 -1.00 21.71 1.68
N ILE A 101 -1.75 20.61 1.70
CA ILE A 101 -2.86 20.43 2.66
C ILE A 101 -2.37 20.49 4.10
N TRP A 102 -1.24 19.84 4.43
CA TRP A 102 -0.68 19.87 5.77
C TRP A 102 -0.09 21.22 6.16
N SER A 103 0.43 21.99 5.19
CA SER A 103 0.94 23.34 5.43
C SER A 103 -0.19 24.37 5.62
N GLU A 104 -1.38 24.08 5.10
CA GLU A 104 -2.59 24.92 5.23
C GLU A 104 -3.41 24.58 6.49
N GLN A 105 -3.03 23.56 7.26
CA GLN A 105 -3.66 23.23 8.55
C GLN A 105 -3.03 24.09 9.66
N PRO A 106 -3.83 24.88 10.42
CA PRO A 106 -3.36 25.72 11.51
C PRO A 106 -2.92 24.91 12.75
#